data_AF-A0A6N8XCS6-F1
#
_entry.id   AF-A0A6N8XCS6-F1
#
_cell.length_a   1.000
_cell.length_b   1.000
_cell.length_c   1.000
_cell.angle_alpha   90.00
_cell.angle_beta   90.00
_cell.angle_gamma   90.00
#
_symmetry.space_group_name_H-M   'P 1'
#
loop_
_entity.id
_entity.type
_entity.pdbx_description
1 polymer ?
#
loop_
_entity_poly.entity_id
_entity_poly.type
_entity_poly.pdbx_seq_one_letter_code
_entity_poly.pdbx_strand_id
1 'polypeptide(L)'
;IHGRQITVENIQKQVADYYNMKVSDLLSKRRNRTVARPRQIAMCLAKEFTKYSLPDIGEKFGGRDHTTVLHAYRRINELRESSTDMAEDYKILSRLLTH
;
A
#
# COMPACT_ATOMS: atom_id res chain seq x y z
N ILE A 1 13.14 -21.49 10.13
CA ILE A 1 13.27 -20.03 9.89
C ILE A 1 11.85 -19.49 9.92
N HIS A 2 11.46 -18.76 10.98
CA HIS A 2 10.08 -18.31 11.16
C HIS A 2 9.74 -17.32 10.03
N GLY A 3 8.92 -17.77 9.07
CA GLY A 3 8.40 -16.91 8.02
C GLY A 3 7.60 -15.79 8.66
N ARG A 4 8.16 -14.58 8.67
CA ARG A 4 7.48 -13.41 9.20
C ARG A 4 6.26 -13.18 8.32
N GLN A 5 5.08 -13.50 8.83
CA GLN A 5 3.84 -13.34 8.08
C GLN A 5 3.68 -11.86 7.73
N ILE A 6 3.55 -11.56 6.43
CA ILE A 6 3.30 -10.19 5.98
C ILE A 6 1.89 -9.80 6.41
N THR A 7 1.78 -8.76 7.24
CA THR A 7 0.50 -8.22 7.72
C THR A 7 0.24 -6.84 7.12
N VAL A 8 -1.02 -6.42 7.09
CA VAL A 8 -1.39 -5.08 6.57
C VAL A 8 -0.75 -3.99 7.42
N GLU A 9 -0.67 -4.18 8.73
CA GLU A 9 -0.02 -3.27 9.67
C GLU A 9 1.48 -3.12 9.38
N ASN A 10 2.16 -4.23 9.03
CA ASN A 10 3.57 -4.19 8.63
C ASN A 10 3.75 -3.41 7.31
N ILE A 11 2.89 -3.65 6.32
CA ILE A 11 2.89 -2.92 5.05
C ILE A 11 2.68 -1.43 5.27
N GLN A 12 1.68 -1.05 6.07
CA GLN A 12 1.41 0.34 6.40
C GLN A 12 2.62 1.02 7.03
N LYS A 13 3.29 0.35 7.96
CA LYS A 13 4.48 0.87 8.61
C LYS A 13 5.62 1.07 7.62
N GLN A 14 5.97 0.06 6.83
CA GLN A 14 7.07 0.13 5.87
C GLN A 14 6.84 1.23 4.81
N VAL A 15 5.62 1.36 4.31
CA VAL A 15 5.27 2.40 3.34
C VAL A 15 5.32 3.78 3.98
N ALA A 16 4.82 3.94 5.22
CA ALA A 16 4.88 5.20 5.93
C ALA A 16 6.34 5.63 6.19
N ASP A 17 7.18 4.71 6.65
CA ASP A 17 8.60 4.94 6.91
C ASP A 17 9.34 5.32 5.60
N TYR A 18 9.09 4.61 4.50
CA TYR A 18 9.70 4.89 3.19
C TYR A 18 9.37 6.28 2.66
N TYR A 19 8.10 6.72 2.78
CA TYR A 19 7.67 8.06 2.35
C TYR A 19 7.84 9.14 3.42
N ASN A 20 8.52 8.85 4.52
CA ASN A 20 8.74 9.75 5.66
C ASN A 20 7.43 10.43 6.15
N MET A 21 6.42 9.60 6.43
CA MET A 21 5.12 10.04 6.91
C MET A 21 4.60 9.17 8.05
N LYS A 22 3.49 9.56 8.65
CA LYS A 22 2.88 8.77 9.72
C LYS A 22 1.91 7.74 9.14
N VAL A 23 1.79 6.58 9.79
CA VAL A 23 0.75 5.60 9.45
C VAL A 23 -0.66 6.22 9.48
N SER A 24 -0.91 7.13 10.42
CA SER A 24 -2.18 7.88 10.48
C SER A 24 -2.47 8.70 9.21
N ASP A 25 -1.46 9.10 8.45
CA ASP A 25 -1.63 9.77 7.17
C ASP A 25 -2.22 8.81 6.12
N LEU A 26 -1.75 7.56 6.10
CA LEU A 26 -2.28 6.48 5.27
C LEU A 26 -3.74 6.15 5.64
N LEU A 27 -4.12 6.29 6.90
CA LEU A 27 -5.51 6.08 7.36
C LEU A 27 -6.40 7.31 7.12
N SER A 28 -5.83 8.52 7.10
CA SER A 28 -6.58 9.78 6.98
C SER A 28 -7.39 9.87 5.68
N LYS A 29 -8.49 10.65 5.66
CA LYS A 29 -9.29 10.90 4.43
C LYS A 29 -8.65 11.87 3.44
N ARG A 30 -7.43 12.37 3.70
CA ARG A 30 -6.75 13.36 2.84
C ARG A 30 -6.39 12.76 1.48
N ARG A 31 -6.65 13.56 0.43
CA ARG A 31 -6.55 13.16 -0.98
C ARG A 31 -5.40 13.83 -1.75
N ASN A 32 -4.57 14.63 -1.09
CA ASN A 32 -3.39 15.20 -1.74
C ASN A 32 -2.47 14.09 -2.26
N ARG A 33 -1.82 14.33 -3.40
CA ARG A 33 -1.02 13.29 -4.09
C ARG A 33 0.08 12.71 -3.20
N THR A 34 0.68 13.54 -2.35
CA THR A 34 1.74 13.15 -1.41
C THR A 34 1.31 12.11 -0.40
N VAL A 35 0.02 12.02 -0.05
CA VAL A 35 -0.51 10.97 0.83
C VAL A 35 -1.29 9.91 0.06
N ALA A 36 -2.01 10.30 -0.99
CA ALA A 36 -2.81 9.39 -1.80
C ALA A 36 -1.96 8.34 -2.53
N ARG A 37 -0.79 8.71 -3.07
CA ARG A 37 0.10 7.76 -3.78
C ARG A 37 0.69 6.72 -2.84
N PRO A 38 1.34 7.07 -1.72
CA PRO A 38 1.79 6.09 -0.73
C PRO A 38 0.67 5.15 -0.27
N ARG A 39 -0.52 5.70 0.02
CA ARG A 39 -1.67 4.88 0.41
C ARG A 39 -2.10 3.88 -0.67
N GLN A 40 -2.12 4.31 -1.94
CA GLN A 40 -2.47 3.43 -3.04
C GLN A 40 -1.45 2.28 -3.18
N ILE A 41 -0.16 2.57 -3.01
CA ILE A 41 0.89 1.55 -2.98
C ILE A 41 0.67 0.58 -1.83
N ALA A 42 0.43 1.07 -0.62
CA ALA A 42 0.18 0.22 0.55
C ALA A 42 -1.04 -0.71 0.34
N MET A 43 -2.11 -0.22 -0.28
CA MET A 43 -3.29 -1.04 -0.64
C MET A 43 -2.96 -2.08 -1.70
N CYS A 44 -2.17 -1.71 -2.71
CA CYS A 44 -1.73 -2.62 -3.77
C CYS A 44 -0.89 -3.76 -3.17
N LEU A 45 0.12 -3.42 -2.36
CA LEU A 45 0.95 -4.38 -1.64
C LEU A 45 0.13 -5.27 -0.70
N ALA A 46 -0.83 -4.70 0.03
CA ALA A 46 -1.73 -5.48 0.88
C ALA A 46 -2.53 -6.50 0.07
N LYS A 47 -2.98 -6.13 -1.14
CA LYS A 47 -3.70 -7.05 -2.02
C LYS A 47 -2.81 -8.17 -2.60
N GLU A 48 -1.53 -7.89 -2.86
CA GLU A 48 -0.61 -8.87 -3.45
C GLU A 48 0.05 -9.79 -2.41
N PHE A 49 0.42 -9.25 -1.24
CA PHE A 49 1.24 -9.96 -0.25
C PHE A 49 0.46 -10.51 0.94
N THR A 50 -0.86 -10.32 0.99
CA THR A 50 -1.71 -10.84 2.06
C THR A 50 -2.93 -11.59 1.52
N LYS A 51 -3.61 -12.34 2.39
CA LYS A 51 -4.85 -13.08 2.05
C LYS A 51 -6.13 -12.28 2.33
N TYR A 52 -6.02 -11.01 2.69
CA TYR A 52 -7.20 -10.19 3.03
C TYR A 52 -8.07 -9.92 1.80
N SER A 53 -9.39 -9.86 2.03
CA SER A 53 -10.33 -9.46 0.99
C SER A 53 -10.25 -7.95 0.72
N LEU A 54 -10.78 -7.49 -0.41
CA LEU A 54 -10.81 -6.05 -0.72
C LEU A 54 -11.57 -5.24 0.35
N PRO A 55 -12.73 -5.69 0.87
CA PRO A 55 -13.37 -5.06 2.02
C PRO A 55 -12.49 -4.99 3.26
N ASP A 56 -11.82 -6.09 3.65
CA ASP A 56 -10.98 -6.13 4.85
C ASP A 56 -9.79 -5.17 4.73
N ILE A 57 -9.17 -5.11 3.55
CA ILE A 57 -8.10 -4.13 3.27
C ILE A 57 -8.69 -2.72 3.41
N GLY A 58 -9.85 -2.45 2.80
CA GLY A 58 -10.53 -1.16 2.91
C GLY A 58 -10.73 -0.71 4.35
N GLU A 59 -11.21 -1.61 5.21
CA GLU A 59 -11.41 -1.38 6.64
C GLU A 59 -10.09 -1.02 7.34
N LYS A 60 -9.03 -1.79 7.08
CA LYS A 60 -7.68 -1.55 7.63
C LYS A 60 -7.06 -0.24 7.15
N PHE A 61 -7.52 0.32 6.04
CA PHE A 61 -7.12 1.64 5.56
C PHE A 61 -8.14 2.73 5.94
N GLY A 62 -8.76 2.65 7.13
CA GLY A 62 -9.60 3.71 7.68
C GLY A 62 -11.04 3.68 7.14
N GLY A 63 -11.63 2.49 7.06
CA GLY A 63 -13.03 2.31 6.65
C GLY A 63 -13.31 2.72 5.21
N ARG A 64 -12.37 2.43 4.29
CA ARG A 64 -12.51 2.76 2.87
C ARG A 64 -13.29 1.69 2.14
N ASP A 65 -14.07 2.13 1.15
CA ASP A 65 -14.82 1.20 0.31
C ASP A 65 -13.89 0.26 -0.48
N HIS A 66 -14.30 -1.00 -0.62
CA HIS A 66 -13.55 -2.03 -1.34
C HIS A 66 -13.21 -1.63 -2.79
N THR A 67 -14.07 -0.85 -3.46
CA THR A 67 -13.79 -0.30 -4.79
C THR A 67 -12.61 0.66 -4.76
N THR A 68 -12.37 1.39 -3.66
CA THR A 68 -11.19 2.26 -3.50
C THR A 68 -9.91 1.43 -3.52
N VAL A 69 -9.91 0.25 -2.89
CA VAL A 69 -8.78 -0.69 -2.92
C VAL A 69 -8.56 -1.23 -4.33
N LEU A 70 -9.64 -1.60 -5.02
CA LEU A 70 -9.56 -2.05 -6.42
C LEU A 70 -9.00 -0.95 -7.34
N HIS A 71 -9.47 0.29 -7.17
CA HIS A 71 -8.96 1.44 -7.91
C HIS A 71 -7.49 1.71 -7.60
N ALA A 72 -7.06 1.60 -6.34
CA ALA A 72 -5.66 1.71 -5.96
C ALA A 72 -4.80 0.65 -6.65
N TYR A 73 -5.23 -0.62 -6.61
CA TYR A 73 -4.53 -1.74 -7.25
C TYR A 73 -4.32 -1.50 -8.76
N ARG A 74 -5.40 -1.21 -9.49
CA ARG A 74 -5.32 -0.89 -10.93
C ARG A 74 -4.41 0.30 -11.20
N ARG A 75 -4.56 1.37 -10.42
CA ARG A 75 -3.80 2.59 -10.63
C ARG A 75 -2.30 2.40 -10.42
N ILE A 76 -1.89 1.61 -9.43
CA ILE A 76 -0.47 1.34 -9.18
C ILE A 76 0.12 0.48 -10.30
N ASN A 77 -0.63 -0.49 -10.82
CA ASN A 77 -0.15 -1.30 -11.95
C ASN A 77 0.06 -0.45 -13.22
N GLU A 78 -0.88 0.41 -13.57
CA GLU A 78 -0.71 1.38 -14.67
C GLU A 78 0.51 2.29 -14.47
N LEU A 79 0.72 2.77 -13.24
CA LEU A 79 1.83 3.67 -12.92
C LEU A 79 3.18 2.98 -12.96
N ARG A 80 3.26 1.71 -12.57
CA ARG A 80 4.49 0.92 -12.66
C ARG A 80 4.95 0.71 -14.11
N GLU A 81 4.01 0.71 -15.05
CA GLU A 81 4.32 0.61 -16.49
C GLU A 81 4.72 1.95 -17.10
N SER A 82 4.17 3.06 -16.60
CA SER A 82 4.31 4.40 -17.20
C SER A 82 5.27 5.34 -16.47
N SER A 83 5.76 4.98 -15.28
CA SER A 83 6.64 5.81 -14.45
C SER A 83 7.74 4.98 -13.80
N THR A 84 8.99 5.31 -14.15
CA THR A 84 10.19 4.68 -13.58
C THR A 84 10.22 4.83 -12.06
N ASP A 85 9.99 6.04 -11.54
CA ASP A 85 9.96 6.30 -10.09
C ASP A 85 8.97 5.37 -9.37
N MET A 86 7.75 5.23 -9.91
CA MET A 86 6.73 4.36 -9.32
C MET A 86 7.12 2.88 -9.38
N ALA A 87 7.80 2.45 -10.44
CA ALA A 87 8.31 1.09 -10.56
C ALA A 87 9.43 0.81 -9.54
N GLU A 88 10.32 1.77 -9.33
CA GLU A 88 11.40 1.69 -8.34
C GLU A 88 10.87 1.68 -6.91
N ASP A 89 9.99 2.61 -6.56
CA ASP A 89 9.31 2.66 -5.26
C ASP A 89 8.65 1.32 -4.93
N TYR A 90 7.88 0.78 -5.89
CA TYR A 90 7.21 -0.51 -5.74
C TYR A 90 8.20 -1.66 -5.50
N LYS A 91 9.27 -1.71 -6.28
CA LYS A 91 10.30 -2.75 -6.18
C LYS A 91 11.01 -2.71 -4.83
N ILE A 92 11.38 -1.52 -4.35
CA ILE A 92 12.02 -1.34 -3.05
C ILE A 92 11.09 -1.80 -1.93
N LEU A 93 9.86 -1.30 -1.91
CA LEU A 93 8.87 -1.66 -0.88
C LEU A 93 8.54 -3.15 -0.88
N SER A 94 8.38 -3.76 -2.06
CA SER A 94 8.14 -5.20 -2.17
C SER A 94 9.29 -6.01 -1.58
N ARG A 95 10.54 -5.59 -1.85
CA ARG A 95 11.73 -6.24 -1.30
C ARG A 95 11.80 -6.10 0.23
N LEU A 96 11.48 -4.93 0.78
CA LEU A 96 11.47 -4.70 2.23
C LEU A 96 10.46 -5.58 3.00
N LEU A 97 9.41 -6.07 2.33
CA LEU A 97 8.39 -6.92 2.94
C LEU A 97 8.73 -8.41 2.92
N THR A 98 9.61 -8.84 2.01
CA THR A 98 9.93 -10.26 1.79
C THR A 98 11.27 -10.69 2.41
N HIS A 99 12.01 -9.76 3.02
CA HIS A 99 13.29 -10.01 3.70
C HIS A 99 13.15 -9.79 5.21
#